data_AF-A0A8T4RU14-F1
#
_entry.id   AF-A0A8T4RU14-F1
#
_cell.length_a   1.000
_cell.length_b   1.000
_cell.length_c   1.000
_cell.angle_alpha   90.00
_cell.angle_beta   90.00
_cell.angle_gamma   90.00
#
_symmetry.space_group_name_H-M   'P 1'
#
loop_
_entity.id
_entity.type
_entity.pdbx_description
1 polymer ?
#
loop_
_entity_poly.entity_id
_entity_poly.type
_entity_poly.pdbx_seq_one_letter_code
_entity_poly.pdbx_strand_id
1 'polypeptide(L)' 'MQESFIRTIRKTGTSMGVNIPPEIIKLLSLKDGNIVRITIEKITKGGKD' A
#
# COMPACT_ATOMS: atom_id res chain seq x y z
N MET A 1 -8.93 -10.65 -8.39
CA MET A 1 -7.81 -9.93 -9.01
C MET A 1 -6.95 -9.39 -7.89
N GLN A 2 -5.64 -9.66 -7.89
CA GLN A 2 -4.72 -9.25 -6.82
C GLN A 2 -3.70 -8.30 -7.45
N GLU A 3 -3.80 -7.01 -7.11
CA GLU A 3 -2.87 -5.99 -7.57
C GLU A 3 -1.82 -5.71 -6.50
N SER A 4 -0.55 -5.60 -6.88
CA SER A 4 0.56 -5.23 -6.00
C SER A 4 1.17 -3.91 -6.44
N PHE A 5 1.57 -3.09 -5.49
CA PHE A 5 2.21 -1.81 -5.77
C PHE A 5 3.34 -1.52 -4.79
N ILE A 6 4.43 -0.95 -5.31
CA ILE A 6 5.56 -0.52 -4.48
C ILE A 6 5.34 0.94 -4.07
N ARG A 7 5.30 1.17 -2.76
CA ARG A 7 5.19 2.51 -2.17
C ARG A 7 6.11 2.64 -0.97
N THR A 8 6.65 3.84 -0.80
CA THR A 8 7.42 4.20 0.38
C THR A 8 6.49 4.45 1.55
N ILE A 9 6.81 3.86 2.70
CA ILE A 9 6.11 4.13 3.95
C ILE A 9 6.47 5.55 4.41
N ARG A 10 5.46 6.32 4.82
CA ARG A 10 5.62 7.69 5.36
C ARG A 10 5.11 7.76 6.79
N LYS A 11 5.61 8.71 7.57
CA LYS A 11 5.07 9.00 8.91
C LYS A 11 3.81 9.85 8.77
N THR A 12 2.72 9.41 9.40
CA THR A 12 1.44 10.11 9.47
C THR A 12 1.05 10.25 10.94
N GLY A 13 1.26 11.44 11.51
CA GLY A 13 1.09 11.67 12.95
C GLY A 13 2.04 10.81 13.78
N THR A 14 1.47 9.95 14.63
CA THR A 14 2.20 8.98 15.47
C THR A 14 2.38 7.60 14.83
N SER A 15 1.86 7.39 13.63
CA SER A 15 1.86 6.10 12.94
C SER A 15 2.63 6.14 11.62
N MET A 16 2.90 4.96 11.08
CA MET A 16 3.44 4.79 9.74
C MET A 16 2.30 4.42 8.79
N GLY A 17 2.24 5.06 7.62
CA GLY A 17 1.18 4.88 6.64
C GLY A 17 1.71 4.69 5.23
N VAL A 18 0.94 3.97 4.42
CA VAL A 18 1.12 3.85 2.98
C VAL A 18 -0.12 4.43 2.31
N ASN A 19 0.09 5.31 1.33
CA ASN A 19 -1.03 5.83 0.54
C ASN A 19 -1.48 4.76 -0.45
N ILE A 20 -2.79 4.54 -0.54
CA ILE A 20 -3.38 3.72 -1.60
C ILE A 20 -3.56 4.65 -2.81
N PRO A 21 -3.02 4.29 -4.00
CA PRO A 21 -3.20 5.12 -5.19
C PRO A 21 -4.67 5.23 -5.63
N PRO A 22 -5.12 6.38 -6.19
CA PRO A 22 -6.50 6.59 -6.60
C PRO A 22 -7.02 5.56 -7.62
N GLU A 23 -6.14 5.06 -8.51
CA GLU A 23 -6.46 4.01 -9.47
C GLU A 23 -6.89 2.71 -8.79
N ILE A 24 -6.22 2.32 -7.69
CA ILE A 24 -6.57 1.12 -6.91
C ILE A 24 -7.88 1.34 -6.15
N ILE A 25 -8.09 2.53 -5.59
CA ILE A 25 -9.34 2.91 -4.92
C ILE A 25 -10.52 2.76 -5.90
N LYS A 26 -10.37 3.26 -7.13
CA LYS A 26 -11.40 3.14 -8.18
C LYS A 26 -11.60 1.70 -8.62
N LEU A 27 -10.51 0.98 -8.90
CA LEU A 27 -10.54 -0.40 -9.39
C LEU A 27 -11.22 -1.35 -8.39
N LEU A 28 -10.89 -1.23 -7.11
CA LEU A 28 -11.43 -2.08 -6.05
C LEU A 28 -12.67 -1.48 -5.37
N SER A 29 -13.14 -0.32 -5.84
CA SER A 29 -14.28 0.42 -5.27
C SER A 29 -14.16 0.62 -3.74
N LEU A 30 -12.95 0.91 -3.26
CA LEU A 30 -12.66 1.07 -1.84
C LEU A 30 -13.33 2.32 -1.29
N LYS A 31 -13.91 2.20 -0.10
CA LYS A 31 -14.53 3.29 0.66
C LYS A 31 -14.10 3.23 2.12
N ASP A 32 -14.30 4.34 2.82
CA ASP A 32 -14.09 4.41 4.26
C ASP A 32 -14.90 3.32 4.97
N GLY A 33 -14.26 2.64 5.94
CA GLY A 33 -14.84 1.51 6.67
C GLY A 33 -14.67 0.15 6.00
N ASN A 34 -14.15 0.08 4.77
CA ASN A 34 -13.80 -1.22 4.17
C ASN A 34 -12.56 -1.83 4.85
N ILE A 35 -12.59 -3.14 5.05
CA ILE A 35 -11.46 -3.91 5.56
C ILE A 35 -10.72 -4.51 4.38
N VAL A 36 -9.40 -4.31 4.34
CA VAL A 36 -8.53 -4.86 3.30
C VAL A 36 -7.52 -5.82 3.90
N ARG A 37 -7.18 -6.88 3.17
CA ARG A 37 -6.04 -7.73 3.51
C ARG A 37 -4.77 -7.06 3.00
N ILE A 38 -3.79 -6.87 3.88
CA ILE A 38 -2.49 -6.29 3.53
C ILE A 38 -1.43 -7.39 3.57
N THR A 39 -0.66 -7.52 2.49
CA THR A 39 0.56 -8.34 2.45
C THR A 39 1.75 -7.38 2.34
N ILE A 40 2.69 -7.47 3.27
CA ILE A 40 3.84 -6.55 3.37
C ILE A 40 5.11 -7.31 3.01
N GLU A 41 5.85 -6.77 2.04
CA GLU A 41 7.19 -7.23 1.69
C GLU A 41 8.15 -6.04 1.73
N LYS A 42 9.24 -6.17 2.48
CA LYS A 42 10.24 -5.10 2.62
C LYS A 42 11.25 -5.21 1.47
N ILE A 43 11.18 -4.26 0.54
CA ILE A 43 12.12 -4.18 -0.58
C ILE A 43 13.28 -3.24 -0.23
N THR A 44 14.51 -3.70 -0.36
CA THR A 44 15.72 -2.88 -0.22
C THR A 44 16.10 -2.30 -1.58
N LYS A 45 16.24 -0.97 -1.68
CA LYS A 45 16.84 -0.33 -2.86
C LYS A 45 18.34 -0.67 -2.85
N GLY A 46 18.72 -1.79 -3.45
CA GLY A 46 20.13 -2.19 -3.59
C GLY A 46 20.45 -3.69 -3.55
N GLY A 47 19.47 -4.60 -3.45
CA GLY A 47 19.74 -6.04 -3.59
C GLY A 47 19.93 -6.43 -5.05
N LYS A 48 21.16 -6.68 -5.47
CA LYS A 48 21.41 -7.70 -6.50
C LYS A 48 21.05 -9.05 -5.87
N ASP A 49 20.41 -9.88 -6.71
CA ASP A 49 20.09 -11.30 -6.54
C ASP A 49 18.87 -11.65 -5.67
#